data_AF-A0A386U394-F1
#
_entry.id   AF-A0A386U394-F1
#
_cell.length_a   1.000
_cell.length_b   1.000
_cell.length_c   1.000
_cell.angle_alpha   90.00
_cell.angle_beta   90.00
_cell.angle_gamma   90.00
#
_symmetry.space_group_name_H-M   'P 1'
#
loop_
_entity.id
_entity.type
_entity.pdbx_description
1 polymer ?
#
loop_
_entity_poly.entity_id
_entity_poly.type
_entity_poly.pdbx_seq_one_letter_code
_entity_poly.pdbx_strand_id
1 'polypeptide(L)' 'MAGNELDPIRARSALAVIKQNPGIVLFAVSPLIALVAVTWYFAGAGWGIVLALVLLVAGGALVLRKR' A
#
# COMPACT_ATOMS: atom_id res chain seq x y z
N MET A 1 -6.55 12.03 26.28
CA MET A 1 -5.66 12.69 25.29
C MET A 1 -5.83 11.95 23.98
N ALA A 2 -6.44 12.57 22.96
CA ALA A 2 -6.82 11.90 21.70
C ALA A 2 -5.58 11.70 20.80
N GLY A 3 -4.74 10.73 21.14
CA GLY A 3 -3.52 10.40 20.39
C GLY A 3 -3.75 9.19 19.49
N ASN A 4 -4.19 9.41 18.26
CA ASN A 4 -4.11 8.44 17.16
C ASN A 4 -4.32 9.07 15.77
N GLU A 5 -4.20 10.38 15.66
CA GLU A 5 -4.37 11.05 14.37
C GLU A 5 -3.08 10.97 13.55
N LEU A 6 -3.25 10.66 12.27
CA LEU A 6 -2.16 10.65 11.30
C LEU A 6 -1.63 12.08 11.18
N ASP A 7 -0.38 12.29 11.65
CA ASP A 7 0.30 13.58 11.49
C ASP A 7 0.16 14.07 10.02
N PRO A 8 -0.53 15.19 9.79
CA PRO A 8 -0.84 15.68 8.46
C PRO A 8 0.44 16.09 7.69
N ILE A 9 1.50 16.49 8.39
CA ILE A 9 2.78 16.81 7.78
C ILE A 9 3.38 15.54 7.19
N ARG A 10 3.39 14.44 7.94
CA ARG A 10 3.93 13.16 7.47
C ARG A 10 3.16 12.62 6.26
N ALA A 11 1.84 12.75 6.27
CA ALA A 11 1.00 12.35 5.13
C ALA A 11 1.30 13.20 3.88
N ARG A 12 1.42 14.52 4.03
CA ARG A 12 1.78 15.43 2.94
C ARG A 12 3.17 15.16 2.39
N SER A 13 4.16 14.90 3.26
CA SER A 13 5.52 14.56 2.85
C SER A 13 5.59 13.24 2.09
N ALA A 14 4.88 12.20 2.56
CA ALA A 14 4.80 10.93 1.84
C ALA A 14 4.20 11.11 0.43
N LEU A 15 3.13 11.90 0.32
CA LEU A 15 2.50 12.21 -0.96
C LEU A 15 3.42 13.03 -1.87
N ALA A 16 4.20 13.96 -1.32
CA ALA A 16 5.21 14.70 -2.07
C ALA A 16 6.31 13.78 -2.63
N VAL A 17 6.79 12.81 -1.85
CA VAL A 17 7.77 11.80 -2.31
C VAL A 17 7.21 10.96 -3.46
N ILE A 18 5.95 10.53 -3.37
CA ILE A 18 5.29 9.76 -4.44
C ILE A 18 5.20 10.60 -5.72
N LYS A 19 4.82 11.86 -5.62
CA LYS A 19 4.73 12.77 -6.77
C LYS A 19 6.09 13.06 -7.40
N GLN A 20 7.13 13.21 -6.59
CA GLN A 20 8.46 13.55 -7.06
C GLN A 20 9.21 12.34 -7.65
N ASN A 21 8.99 11.15 -7.10
CA ASN A 21 9.73 9.94 -7.47
C ASN A 21 8.81 8.75 -7.82
N PRO A 22 7.91 8.89 -8.82
CA PRO A 22 6.91 7.87 -9.12
C PRO A 22 7.54 6.53 -9.50
N GLY A 23 8.66 6.54 -10.25
CA GLY A 23 9.34 5.31 -10.67
C GLY A 23 9.89 4.50 -9.49
N ILE A 24 10.49 5.16 -8.49
CA ILE A 24 11.02 4.49 -7.30
C ILE A 24 9.88 3.92 -6.45
N VAL A 25 8.75 4.63 -6.35
CA VAL A 25 7.58 4.12 -5.62
C VAL A 25 7.00 2.89 -6.31
N LEU A 26 6.87 2.91 -7.64
CA LEU A 26 6.43 1.75 -8.40
C LEU A 26 7.40 0.58 -8.23
N PHE A 27 8.71 0.83 -8.26
CA PHE A 27 9.72 -0.19 -8.02
C PHE A 27 9.60 -0.78 -6.60
N ALA A 28 9.43 0.07 -5.58
CA ALA A 28 9.28 -0.36 -4.19
C ALA A 28 8.02 -1.23 -3.97
N VAL A 29 6.91 -0.92 -4.66
CA VAL A 29 5.65 -1.66 -4.56
C VAL A 29 5.60 -2.84 -5.57
N SER A 30 6.57 -2.94 -6.47
CA SER A 30 6.58 -3.95 -7.54
C SER A 30 6.45 -5.41 -7.08
N PRO A 31 7.02 -5.86 -5.93
CA PRO A 31 6.83 -7.24 -5.49
C PRO A 31 5.37 -7.56 -5.16
N LEU A 32 4.63 -6.58 -4.62
CA LEU A 32 3.21 -6.73 -4.30
C LEU A 32 2.35 -6.74 -5.57
N ILE A 33 2.68 -5.89 -6.54
CA ILE A 33 2.01 -5.86 -7.84
C ILE A 33 2.21 -7.20 -8.56
N ALA A 34 3.45 -7.71 -8.58
CA ALA A 34 3.77 -9.00 -9.18
C ALA A 34 2.99 -10.14 -8.50
N LEU A 35 2.93 -10.15 -7.17
CA LEU A 35 2.17 -11.16 -6.42
C LEU A 35 0.67 -11.13 -6.77
N VAL A 36 0.07 -9.95 -6.85
CA VAL A 36 -1.33 -9.79 -7.24
C VAL A 36 -1.54 -10.24 -8.69
N ALA A 37 -0.67 -9.86 -9.61
CA ALA A 37 -0.76 -10.24 -11.02
C ALA A 37 -0.65 -11.76 -11.22
N VAL A 38 0.30 -12.41 -10.54
CA VAL A 38 0.46 -13.87 -10.55
C VAL A 38 -0.79 -14.54 -9.98
N THR A 39 -1.29 -14.06 -8.83
CA THR A 39 -2.51 -14.62 -8.22
C THR A 39 -3.71 -14.46 -9.14
N TRP A 40 -3.86 -13.30 -9.77
CA TRP A 40 -4.93 -13.05 -10.74
C TRP A 40 -4.85 -14.04 -11.91
N TYR A 41 -3.65 -14.28 -12.44
CA TYR A 41 -3.47 -15.16 -13.59
C TYR A 41 -3.77 -16.62 -13.27
N PHE A 42 -3.33 -17.12 -12.11
CA PHE A 42 -3.44 -18.54 -11.76
C PHE A 42 -4.69 -18.91 -10.94
N ALA A 43 -5.12 -18.05 -10.02
CA ALA A 43 -6.28 -18.28 -9.16
C ALA A 43 -7.54 -17.54 -9.65
N GLY A 44 -7.41 -16.67 -10.66
CA GLY A 44 -8.51 -15.92 -11.23
C GLY A 44 -8.74 -14.56 -10.56
N ALA A 45 -9.57 -13.74 -11.21
CA ALA A 45 -9.82 -12.35 -10.80
C ALA A 45 -10.35 -12.22 -9.37
N GLY A 46 -11.24 -13.13 -8.93
CA GLY A 46 -11.81 -13.08 -7.58
C GLY A 46 -10.73 -13.13 -6.49
N TRP A 47 -9.79 -14.08 -6.59
CA TRP A 47 -8.68 -14.20 -5.65
C TRP A 47 -7.66 -13.07 -5.78
N GLY A 48 -7.40 -12.59 -7.00
CA GLY A 48 -6.54 -11.41 -7.22
C GLY A 48 -7.08 -10.16 -6.53
N ILE A 49 -8.39 -9.90 -6.64
CA ILE A 49 -9.05 -8.76 -5.98
C ILE A 49 -9.02 -8.91 -4.47
N VAL A 50 -9.37 -10.08 -3.93
CA VAL A 50 -9.32 -10.35 -2.49
C VAL A 50 -7.92 -10.09 -1.94
N LEU A 51 -6.89 -10.61 -2.61
CA LEU A 51 -5.50 -10.39 -2.19
C LEU A 51 -5.12 -8.91 -2.20
N ALA A 52 -5.48 -8.17 -3.24
CA ALA A 52 -5.22 -6.74 -3.33
C ALA A 52 -5.86 -5.97 -2.16
N LEU A 53 -7.11 -6.29 -1.81
CA LEU A 53 -7.81 -5.70 -0.67
C LEU A 53 -7.14 -6.05 0.66
N VAL A 54 -6.74 -7.31 0.85
CA VAL A 54 -6.01 -7.74 2.05
C VAL A 54 -4.69 -6.98 2.19
N LEU A 55 -3.91 -6.85 1.11
CA LEU A 55 -2.66 -6.10 1.12
C LEU A 55 -2.87 -4.61 1.44
N LEU A 56 -3.93 -4.00 0.89
CA LEU A 56 -4.28 -2.61 1.17
C LEU A 56 -4.63 -2.40 2.64
N VAL A 57 -5.51 -3.24 3.19
CA VAL A 57 -5.95 -3.15 4.59
C VAL A 57 -4.81 -3.47 5.55
N ALA A 58 -4.05 -4.54 5.31
CA ALA A 58 -2.92 -4.92 6.14
C ALA A 58 -1.80 -3.87 6.09
N GLY A 59 -1.49 -3.32 4.92
CA GLY A 59 -0.52 -2.24 4.76
C GLY A 59 -0.95 -0.98 5.52
N GLY A 60 -2.20 -0.57 5.38
CA GLY A 60 -2.77 0.56 6.13
C GLY A 60 -2.74 0.33 7.65
N ALA A 61 -3.14 -0.86 8.10
CA ALA A 61 -3.14 -1.23 9.51
C ALA A 61 -1.71 -1.25 10.10
N LEU A 62 -0.71 -1.73 9.36
CA LEU A 62 0.69 -1.70 9.80
C LEU A 62 1.24 -0.27 9.94
N VAL A 63 0.82 0.64 9.06
CA VAL A 63 1.19 2.06 9.16
C VAL A 63 0.56 2.71 10.40
N LEU A 64 -0.69 2.35 10.71
CA LEU A 64 -1.42 2.86 11.88
C LEU A 64 -0.88 2.26 13.19
N ARG A 65 -0.55 0.96 13.22
CA ARG A 65 -0.08 0.26 14.43
C ARG A 65 1.33 0.66 14.88
N LYS A 66 2.16 1.18 13.97
CA LYS A 66 3.50 1.72 14.30
C LYS A 66 3.43 3.15 14.87
N ARG A 67 2.25 3.66 15.18
CA ARG A 67 2.03 4.92 15.91
C ARG A 67 1.68 4.63 17.36
#